data_AF-A0AAC9HKJ8-F1
#
_entry.id   AF-A0AAC9HKJ8-F1
#
_cell.length_a   1.000
_cell.length_b   1.000
_cell.length_c   1.000
_cell.angle_alpha   90.00
_cell.angle_beta   90.00
_cell.angle_gamma   90.00
#
_symmetry.space_group_name_H-M   'P 1'
#
loop_
_entity.id
_entity.type
_entity.pdbx_description
1 polymer ?
#
loop_
_entity_poly.entity_id
_entity_poly.type
_entity_poly.pdbx_seq_one_letter_code
_entity_poly.pdbx_strand_id
1 'polypeptide(L)'
;MVLATDTLIYGGLIPSRNHELSREELLARVENFKRLKALNPRLKILAFTTLMRTPATNTAVEEPAYYGTYGAAIYRLTALEDKKETQGLDAREAMELAGLKASIPPENLQDWLDRRAKNLEVTSRMLELTREGVIDYLVLGRDDATAPSQSHREYRYLLQQAGDLTTAGVQNLLDNYIF
;
A
#
# COMPACT_ATOMS: atom_id res chain seq x y z
N MET A 1 -8.12 7.33 -20.98
CA MET A 1 -8.19 8.26 -19.83
C MET A 1 -7.23 7.77 -18.77
N VAL A 2 -6.48 8.67 -18.16
CA VAL A 2 -5.58 8.35 -17.04
C VAL A 2 -6.26 8.75 -15.74
N LEU A 3 -6.32 7.83 -14.77
CA LEU A 3 -7.02 8.02 -13.50
C LEU A 3 -6.06 7.85 -12.31
N ALA A 4 -6.05 8.86 -11.43
CA ALA A 4 -5.41 8.80 -10.12
C ALA A 4 -6.33 8.09 -9.14
N THR A 5 -5.99 6.85 -8.76
CA THR A 5 -6.86 6.07 -7.88
C THR A 5 -6.85 6.63 -6.45
N ASP A 6 -5.72 7.19 -6.00
CA ASP A 6 -5.59 7.85 -4.70
C ASP A 6 -6.66 8.95 -4.52
N THR A 7 -6.86 9.78 -5.55
CA THR A 7 -7.90 10.82 -5.57
C THR A 7 -9.31 10.23 -5.62
N LEU A 8 -9.55 9.25 -6.49
CA LEU A 8 -10.91 8.72 -6.69
C LEU A 8 -11.40 7.86 -5.52
N ILE A 9 -10.49 7.18 -4.84
CA ILE A 9 -10.82 6.24 -3.75
C ILE A 9 -10.72 6.93 -2.41
N TYR A 10 -9.70 7.76 -2.17
CA TYR A 10 -9.45 8.33 -0.84
C TYR A 10 -9.71 9.84 -0.77
N GLY A 11 -9.75 10.53 -1.92
CA GLY A 11 -9.81 11.99 -1.98
C GLY A 11 -8.44 12.66 -2.12
N GLY A 12 -7.36 11.88 -2.23
CA GLY A 12 -6.01 12.37 -2.48
C GLY A 12 -4.93 11.43 -1.90
N LEU A 13 -3.66 11.78 -2.10
CA LEU A 13 -2.51 10.98 -1.65
C LEU A 13 -2.28 11.03 -0.11
N ILE A 14 -2.54 12.17 0.54
CA ILE A 14 -2.50 12.26 2.00
C ILE A 14 -3.75 11.57 2.60
N PRO A 15 -4.97 11.77 2.07
CA PRO A 15 -6.11 10.99 2.49
C PRO A 15 -5.98 9.47 2.29
N SER A 16 -5.10 8.96 1.42
CA SER A 16 -4.95 7.50 1.24
C SER A 16 -4.26 6.78 2.40
N ARG A 17 -3.70 7.54 3.34
CA ARG A 17 -3.02 7.05 4.56
C ARG A 17 -3.57 7.68 5.84
N ASN A 18 -4.22 8.84 5.75
CA ASN A 18 -4.79 9.56 6.88
C ASN A 18 -6.28 9.87 6.63
N HIS A 19 -7.14 8.89 6.95
CA HIS A 19 -8.59 8.97 6.80
C HIS A 19 -9.32 8.07 7.80
N GLU A 20 -10.65 8.26 7.93
CA GLU A 20 -11.53 7.43 8.77
C GLU A 20 -12.55 6.61 7.96
N LEU A 21 -12.44 6.62 6.61
CA LEU A 21 -13.27 5.82 5.72
C LEU A 21 -13.27 4.32 6.10
N SER A 22 -14.45 3.71 6.04
CA SER A 22 -14.63 2.29 6.28
C SER A 22 -14.12 1.47 5.10
N ARG A 23 -13.85 0.17 5.34
CA ARG A 23 -13.46 -0.77 4.28
C ARG A 23 -14.54 -0.83 3.19
N GLU A 24 -15.80 -0.91 3.59
CA GLU A 24 -16.95 -1.00 2.69
C GLU A 24 -17.04 0.22 1.77
N GLU A 25 -16.79 1.42 2.32
CA GLU A 25 -16.78 2.64 1.53
C GLU A 25 -15.65 2.66 0.49
N LEU A 26 -14.43 2.27 0.90
CA LEU A 26 -13.29 2.19 -0.01
C LEU A 26 -13.55 1.19 -1.15
N LEU A 27 -14.08 0.01 -0.81
CA LEU A 27 -14.40 -1.02 -1.80
C LEU A 27 -15.55 -0.60 -2.72
N ALA A 28 -16.58 0.08 -2.19
CA ALA A 28 -17.64 0.65 -3.02
C ALA A 28 -17.08 1.68 -4.02
N ARG A 29 -16.09 2.48 -3.63
CA ARG A 29 -15.41 3.41 -4.54
C ARG A 29 -14.58 2.69 -5.61
N VAL A 30 -13.95 1.56 -5.28
CA VAL A 30 -13.27 0.69 -6.27
C VAL A 30 -14.28 0.13 -7.29
N GLU A 31 -15.47 -0.27 -6.87
CA GLU A 31 -16.49 -0.83 -7.79
C GLU A 31 -17.05 0.22 -8.77
N ASN A 32 -16.87 1.53 -8.52
CA ASN A 32 -17.25 2.58 -9.47
C ASN A 32 -16.50 2.48 -10.81
N PHE A 33 -15.32 1.85 -10.85
CA PHE A 33 -14.59 1.61 -12.10
C PHE A 33 -15.35 0.65 -13.02
N LYS A 34 -16.01 -0.38 -12.46
CA LYS A 34 -16.88 -1.28 -13.24
C LYS A 34 -18.06 -0.52 -13.84
N ARG A 35 -18.70 0.33 -13.03
CA ARG A 35 -19.80 1.19 -13.48
C ARG A 35 -19.36 2.14 -14.60
N LEU A 36 -18.19 2.77 -14.47
CA LEU A 36 -17.62 3.65 -15.47
C LEU A 36 -17.39 2.91 -16.81
N LYS A 37 -16.80 1.70 -16.75
CA LYS A 37 -16.58 0.86 -17.93
C LYS A 37 -17.90 0.40 -18.57
N ALA A 38 -18.89 0.02 -17.77
CA ALA A 38 -20.21 -0.39 -18.25
C ALA A 38 -20.93 0.75 -19.00
N LEU A 39 -20.86 1.97 -18.47
CA LEU A 39 -21.43 3.16 -19.12
C LEU A 39 -20.65 3.57 -20.38
N ASN A 40 -19.37 3.20 -20.48
CA ASN A 40 -18.50 3.57 -21.60
C ASN A 40 -17.66 2.35 -22.06
N PRO A 41 -18.23 1.34 -22.73
CA PRO A 41 -17.53 0.07 -22.98
C PRO A 41 -16.22 0.19 -23.77
N ARG A 42 -16.10 1.22 -24.62
CA ARG A 42 -14.89 1.49 -25.43
C ARG A 42 -13.85 2.35 -24.71
N LEU A 43 -14.16 2.87 -23.53
CA LEU A 43 -13.25 3.72 -22.76
C LEU A 43 -12.05 2.89 -22.32
N LYS A 44 -10.85 3.40 -22.65
CA LYS A 44 -9.59 2.87 -22.14
C LYS A 44 -9.25 3.52 -20.81
N ILE A 45 -9.17 2.72 -19.75
CA ILE A 45 -8.86 3.15 -18.39
C ILE A 45 -7.41 2.76 -18.09
N LEU A 46 -6.55 3.77 -18.00
CA LEU A 46 -5.20 3.65 -17.47
C LEU A 46 -5.25 4.19 -16.05
N ALA A 47 -4.93 3.38 -15.05
CA ALA A 47 -4.96 3.76 -13.65
C ALA A 47 -3.53 3.80 -13.09
N PHE A 48 -3.28 4.70 -12.16
CA PHE A 48 -2.10 4.62 -11.30
C PHE A 48 -2.54 4.65 -9.84
N THR A 49 -1.94 3.78 -9.04
CA THR A 49 -2.21 3.66 -7.61
C THR A 49 -0.89 3.66 -6.87
N THR A 50 -0.83 4.34 -5.74
CA THR A 50 0.39 4.43 -4.95
C THR A 50 0.29 3.47 -3.78
N LEU A 51 1.29 2.59 -3.63
CA LEU A 51 1.45 1.84 -2.40
C LEU A 51 1.65 2.82 -1.24
N MET A 52 0.87 2.66 -0.17
CA MET A 52 1.06 3.50 1.01
C MET A 52 2.52 3.43 1.48
N ARG A 53 3.12 4.58 1.76
CA ARG A 53 4.52 4.69 2.15
C ARG A 53 4.75 4.18 3.57
N THR A 54 6.00 3.88 3.91
CA THR A 54 6.40 3.59 5.30
C THR A 54 7.60 4.50 5.65
N PRO A 55 7.36 5.74 6.14
CA PRO A 55 8.45 6.67 6.41
C PRO A 55 9.38 6.17 7.52
N ALA A 56 10.70 6.26 7.34
CA ALA A 56 11.67 5.80 8.34
C ALA A 56 11.83 6.74 9.55
N THR A 57 11.15 7.88 9.53
CA THR A 57 11.28 8.94 10.53
C THR A 57 9.97 9.19 11.27
N ASN A 58 10.09 9.69 12.49
CA ASN A 58 8.97 10.24 13.23
C ASN A 58 8.41 11.49 12.54
N THR A 59 7.18 11.42 12.05
CA THR A 59 6.48 12.54 11.40
C THR A 59 4.98 12.40 11.56
N ALA A 60 4.29 13.52 11.70
CA ALA A 60 2.82 13.60 11.71
C ALA A 60 2.29 14.59 10.66
N VAL A 61 3.12 14.94 9.67
CA VAL A 61 2.74 15.92 8.63
C VAL A 61 1.67 15.34 7.71
N GLU A 62 1.90 14.11 7.23
CA GLU A 62 0.99 13.39 6.32
C GLU A 62 0.40 12.13 6.95
N GLU A 63 0.90 11.76 8.12
CA GLU A 63 0.61 10.50 8.82
C GLU A 63 -0.26 10.75 10.07
N PRO A 64 -0.91 9.71 10.62
CA PRO A 64 -1.64 9.82 11.89
C PRO A 64 -0.76 10.37 13.02
N ALA A 65 -1.36 11.08 13.98
CA ALA A 65 -0.63 11.82 15.00
C ALA A 65 0.39 10.97 15.80
N TYR A 66 0.07 9.71 16.08
CA TYR A 66 0.98 8.80 16.80
C TYR A 66 2.26 8.49 16.01
N TYR A 67 2.25 8.63 14.68
CA TYR A 67 3.42 8.39 13.83
C TYR A 67 4.52 9.44 14.08
N GLY A 68 4.15 10.62 14.60
CA GLY A 68 5.09 11.64 15.07
C GLY A 68 5.94 11.21 16.26
N THR A 69 5.53 10.16 16.98
CA THR A 69 6.25 9.62 18.14
C THR A 69 6.82 8.24 17.86
N TYR A 70 6.04 7.39 17.19
CA TYR A 70 6.35 5.96 17.01
C TYR A 70 6.73 5.59 15.58
N GLY A 71 6.75 6.53 14.63
CA GLY A 71 6.97 6.25 13.20
C GLY A 71 8.24 5.47 12.90
N ALA A 72 9.39 5.90 13.44
CA ALA A 72 10.67 5.22 13.28
C ALA A 72 10.67 3.81 13.90
N ALA A 73 9.98 3.63 15.04
CA ALA A 73 9.83 2.34 15.69
C ALA A 73 8.94 1.39 14.89
N ILE A 74 7.82 1.89 14.34
CA ILE A 74 6.92 1.14 13.44
C ILE A 74 7.65 0.73 12.16
N TYR A 75 8.39 1.66 11.55
CA TYR A 75 9.24 1.37 10.39
C TYR A 75 10.22 0.24 10.70
N ARG A 76 10.99 0.36 11.79
CA ARG A 76 12.00 -0.65 12.13
C ARG A 76 11.38 -2.00 12.46
N LEU A 77 10.27 -2.02 13.21
CA LEU A 77 9.52 -3.23 13.54
C LEU A 77 9.10 -3.97 12.27
N THR A 78 8.50 -3.26 11.32
CA THR A 78 7.98 -3.88 10.09
C THR A 78 9.07 -4.23 9.08
N ALA A 79 10.17 -3.47 9.06
CA ALA A 79 11.38 -3.84 8.33
C ALA A 79 11.98 -5.15 8.85
N LEU A 80 12.00 -5.38 10.17
CA LEU A 80 12.42 -6.65 10.76
C LEU A 80 11.45 -7.78 10.43
N GLU A 81 10.14 -7.56 10.41
CA GLU A 81 9.16 -8.57 9.96
C GLU A 81 9.35 -8.96 8.49
N ASP A 82 9.59 -7.98 7.61
CA ASP A 82 9.89 -8.24 6.19
C ASP A 82 11.23 -8.96 6.01
N LYS A 83 12.26 -8.56 6.75
CA LYS A 83 13.56 -9.25 6.77
C LYS A 83 13.41 -10.70 7.27
N LYS A 84 12.62 -10.93 8.31
CA LYS A 84 12.35 -12.26 8.86
C LYS A 84 11.81 -13.22 7.80
N GLU A 85 10.93 -12.75 6.92
CA GLU A 85 10.38 -13.55 5.83
C GLU A 85 11.35 -13.78 4.67
N THR A 86 12.23 -12.83 4.40
CA THR A 86 13.09 -12.84 3.20
C THR A 86 14.48 -13.43 3.45
N GLN A 87 15.03 -13.20 4.64
CA GLN A 87 16.42 -13.52 4.99
C GLN A 87 16.55 -14.24 6.34
N GLY A 88 15.50 -14.19 7.18
CA GLY A 88 15.58 -14.57 8.59
C GLY A 88 16.17 -13.45 9.46
N LEU A 89 16.11 -13.63 10.78
CA LEU A 89 16.66 -12.71 11.77
C LEU A 89 17.77 -13.39 12.57
N ASP A 90 18.78 -12.62 12.96
CA ASP A 90 19.71 -13.05 14.00
C ASP A 90 19.12 -12.89 15.41
N ALA A 91 19.83 -13.37 16.44
CA ALA A 91 19.36 -13.32 17.82
C ALA A 91 19.17 -11.87 18.35
N ARG A 92 20.02 -10.93 17.93
CA ARG A 92 19.92 -9.53 18.34
C ARG A 92 18.71 -8.87 17.69
N GLU A 93 18.49 -9.14 16.41
CA GLU A 93 17.34 -8.64 15.66
C GLU A 93 16.02 -9.23 16.16
N ALA A 94 16.00 -10.51 16.54
CA ALA A 94 14.82 -11.12 17.17
C ALA A 94 14.48 -10.47 18.52
N MET A 95 15.50 -10.16 19.34
CA MET A 95 15.32 -9.41 20.58
C MET A 95 14.85 -7.98 20.33
N GLU A 96 15.42 -7.29 19.33
CA GLU A 96 15.03 -5.95 18.90
C GLU A 96 13.56 -5.91 18.48
N LEU A 97 13.13 -6.87 17.65
CA LEU A 97 11.74 -6.99 17.20
C LEU A 97 10.76 -7.13 18.39
N ALA A 98 11.11 -7.95 19.38
CA ALA A 98 10.30 -8.11 20.59
C ALA A 98 10.25 -6.82 21.42
N GLY A 99 11.38 -6.13 21.57
CA GLY A 99 11.46 -4.85 22.27
C GLY A 99 10.64 -3.75 21.59
N LEU A 100 10.70 -3.66 20.27
CA LEU A 100 9.92 -2.69 19.49
C LEU A 100 8.42 -2.92 19.65
N LYS A 101 7.96 -4.18 19.56
CA LYS A 101 6.55 -4.54 19.80
C LYS A 101 6.05 -4.15 21.18
N ALA A 102 6.91 -4.23 22.21
CA ALA A 102 6.55 -3.81 23.55
C ALA A 102 6.58 -2.29 23.77
N SER A 103 7.36 -1.55 22.96
CA SER A 103 7.55 -0.11 23.10
C SER A 103 6.44 0.74 22.44
N ILE A 104 5.71 0.17 21.47
CA ILE A 104 4.66 0.88 20.73
C ILE A 104 3.31 0.55 21.40
N PRO A 105 2.48 1.57 21.74
CA PRO A 105 1.14 1.32 22.26
C PRO A 105 0.34 0.41 21.32
N PRO A 106 -0.26 -0.70 21.82
CA PRO A 106 -0.95 -1.68 20.99
C PRO A 106 -2.04 -1.08 20.09
N GLU A 107 -2.77 -0.08 20.60
CA GLU A 107 -3.82 0.63 19.88
C GLU A 107 -3.28 1.41 18.67
N ASN A 108 -2.10 2.02 18.79
CA ASN A 108 -1.47 2.78 17.71
C ASN A 108 -0.92 1.83 16.64
N LEU A 109 -0.32 0.71 17.07
CA LEU A 109 0.15 -0.31 16.14
C LEU A 109 -1.02 -0.97 15.41
N GLN A 110 -2.12 -1.24 16.10
CA GLN A 110 -3.32 -1.84 15.51
C GLN A 110 -3.97 -0.89 14.50
N ASP A 111 -4.19 0.38 14.84
CA ASP A 111 -4.71 1.37 13.90
C ASP A 111 -3.83 1.47 12.66
N TRP A 112 -2.50 1.50 12.85
CA TRP A 112 -1.57 1.55 11.73
C TRP A 112 -1.71 0.31 10.82
N LEU A 113 -1.74 -0.90 11.40
CA LEU A 113 -1.93 -2.15 10.67
C LEU A 113 -3.30 -2.20 9.96
N ASP A 114 -4.36 -1.66 10.56
CA ASP A 114 -5.69 -1.61 9.96
C ASP A 114 -5.71 -0.68 8.73
N ARG A 115 -5.04 0.48 8.81
CA ARG A 115 -4.84 1.38 7.66
C ARG A 115 -4.08 0.68 6.53
N ARG A 116 -3.00 -0.05 6.86
CA ARG A 116 -2.24 -0.87 5.91
C ARG A 116 -3.12 -1.93 5.25
N ALA A 117 -3.91 -2.66 6.04
CA ALA A 117 -4.76 -3.74 5.55
C ALA A 117 -5.80 -3.20 4.54
N LYS A 118 -6.45 -2.07 4.85
CA LYS A 118 -7.38 -1.40 3.94
C LYS A 118 -6.70 -0.98 2.62
N ASN A 119 -5.50 -0.38 2.69
CA ASN A 119 -4.78 0.09 1.50
C ASN A 119 -4.32 -1.09 0.61
N LEU A 120 -3.81 -2.15 1.23
CA LEU A 120 -3.42 -3.38 0.54
C LEU A 120 -4.61 -4.03 -0.15
N GLU A 121 -5.75 -4.12 0.54
CA GLU A 121 -6.97 -4.71 -0.03
C GLU A 121 -7.47 -3.89 -1.22
N VAL A 122 -7.51 -2.57 -1.12
CA VAL A 122 -7.85 -1.71 -2.27
C VAL A 122 -6.91 -1.98 -3.44
N THR A 123 -5.61 -2.01 -3.22
CA THR A 123 -4.62 -2.25 -4.29
C THR A 123 -4.78 -3.62 -4.92
N SER A 124 -5.03 -4.65 -4.10
CA SER A 124 -5.36 -6.01 -4.54
C SER A 124 -6.61 -6.03 -5.44
N ARG A 125 -7.67 -5.33 -5.03
CA ARG A 125 -8.90 -5.22 -5.85
C ARG A 125 -8.65 -4.48 -7.17
N MET A 126 -7.77 -3.48 -7.20
CA MET A 126 -7.39 -2.82 -8.45
C MET A 126 -6.65 -3.77 -9.41
N LEU A 127 -5.81 -4.67 -8.90
CA LEU A 127 -5.20 -5.73 -9.71
C LEU A 127 -6.26 -6.68 -10.27
N GLU A 128 -7.27 -7.03 -9.48
CA GLU A 128 -8.38 -7.88 -9.94
C GLU A 128 -9.22 -7.19 -11.02
N LEU A 129 -9.55 -5.91 -10.86
CA LEU A 129 -10.22 -5.15 -11.93
C LEU A 129 -9.40 -5.07 -13.22
N THR A 130 -8.08 -5.08 -13.10
CA THR A 130 -7.17 -5.14 -14.25
C THR A 130 -7.27 -6.51 -14.93
N ARG A 131 -7.29 -7.59 -14.13
CA ARG A 131 -7.50 -8.96 -14.62
C ARG A 131 -8.83 -9.15 -15.33
N GLU A 132 -9.89 -8.52 -14.80
CA GLU A 132 -11.23 -8.53 -15.40
C GLU A 132 -11.34 -7.68 -16.68
N GLY A 133 -10.29 -6.94 -17.06
CA GLY A 133 -10.30 -6.05 -18.23
C GLY A 133 -11.12 -4.76 -18.04
N VAL A 134 -11.52 -4.46 -16.81
CA VAL A 134 -12.18 -3.20 -16.44
C VAL A 134 -11.16 -2.07 -16.51
N ILE A 135 -10.00 -2.28 -15.88
CA ILE A 135 -8.82 -1.41 -15.99
C ILE A 135 -7.94 -2.00 -17.10
N ASP A 136 -7.68 -1.22 -18.14
CA ASP A 136 -6.87 -1.67 -19.27
C ASP A 136 -5.37 -1.68 -18.92
N TYR A 137 -4.95 -0.82 -17.99
CA TYR A 137 -3.58 -0.79 -17.49
C TYR A 137 -3.50 -0.18 -16.09
N LEU A 138 -2.73 -0.78 -15.19
CA LEU A 138 -2.48 -0.32 -13.84
C LEU A 138 -0.98 -0.11 -13.61
N VAL A 139 -0.62 1.09 -13.19
CA VAL A 139 0.72 1.42 -12.68
C VAL A 139 0.69 1.37 -11.15
N LEU A 140 1.59 0.57 -10.59
CA LEU A 140 1.85 0.54 -9.15
C LEU A 140 3.00 1.49 -8.83
N GLY A 141 2.67 2.65 -8.27
CA GLY A 141 3.61 3.63 -7.74
C GLY A 141 4.15 3.23 -6.37
N ARG A 142 5.38 3.63 -6.08
CA ARG A 142 6.05 3.43 -4.81
C ARG A 142 6.51 4.77 -4.26
N ASP A 143 6.17 5.04 -3.01
CA ASP A 143 6.54 6.21 -2.22
C ASP A 143 7.11 5.65 -0.91
N ASP A 144 8.29 6.09 -0.46
CA ASP A 144 9.11 5.51 0.63
C ASP A 144 8.91 4.00 0.87
N ALA A 145 9.22 3.20 -0.16
CA ALA A 145 9.05 1.76 -0.14
C ALA A 145 10.41 1.03 -0.22
N THR A 146 11.41 1.53 0.49
CA THR A 146 12.76 0.94 0.53
C THR A 146 12.73 -0.42 1.21
N ALA A 147 13.47 -1.39 0.70
CA ALA A 147 13.59 -2.71 1.31
C ALA A 147 14.69 -2.70 2.41
N PRO A 148 14.48 -3.40 3.54
CA PRO A 148 13.25 -4.03 3.98
C PRO A 148 12.27 -3.02 4.63
N SER A 149 10.97 -3.20 4.40
CA SER A 149 9.89 -2.38 4.99
C SER A 149 8.53 -3.03 4.80
N GLN A 150 7.50 -2.53 5.48
CA GLN A 150 6.12 -2.98 5.24
C GLN A 150 5.68 -2.75 3.77
N SER A 151 6.01 -1.59 3.19
CA SER A 151 5.70 -1.31 1.78
C SER A 151 6.42 -2.27 0.82
N HIS A 152 7.66 -2.67 1.12
CA HIS A 152 8.35 -3.71 0.35
C HIS A 152 7.67 -5.07 0.50
N ARG A 153 7.31 -5.47 1.72
CA ARG A 153 6.61 -6.74 2.01
C ARG A 153 5.29 -6.85 1.24
N GLU A 154 4.48 -5.80 1.28
CA GLU A 154 3.21 -5.74 0.56
C GLU A 154 3.39 -5.72 -0.96
N TYR A 155 4.41 -5.02 -1.45
CA TYR A 155 4.78 -5.06 -2.85
C TYR A 155 5.10 -6.50 -3.30
N ARG A 156 5.88 -7.28 -2.52
CA ARG A 156 6.14 -8.70 -2.82
C ARG A 156 4.86 -9.51 -2.91
N TYR A 157 3.91 -9.30 -1.99
CA TYR A 157 2.61 -9.96 -2.02
C TYR A 157 1.81 -9.61 -3.28
N LEU A 158 1.74 -8.32 -3.63
CA LEU A 158 1.02 -7.86 -4.82
C LEU A 158 1.67 -8.34 -6.12
N LEU A 159 3.00 -8.43 -6.17
CA LEU A 159 3.71 -9.03 -7.31
C LEU A 159 3.36 -10.50 -7.49
N GLN A 160 3.27 -11.27 -6.40
CA GLN A 160 2.84 -12.66 -6.45
C GLN A 160 1.39 -12.75 -6.96
N GLN A 161 0.51 -11.89 -6.46
CA GLN A 161 -0.88 -11.82 -6.91
C GLN A 161 -0.99 -11.41 -8.39
N ALA A 162 -0.08 -10.58 -8.90
CA ALA A 162 -0.06 -10.10 -10.28
C ALA A 162 0.70 -11.02 -11.24
N GLY A 163 1.21 -12.18 -10.80
CA GLY A 163 2.10 -13.04 -11.59
C GLY A 163 1.52 -13.53 -12.93
N ASP A 164 0.20 -13.61 -13.04
CA ASP A 164 -0.53 -13.97 -14.26
C ASP A 164 -0.86 -12.77 -15.18
N LEU A 165 -0.65 -11.53 -14.71
CA LEU A 165 -0.94 -10.30 -15.47
C LEU A 165 0.19 -9.90 -16.44
N THR A 166 1.10 -10.81 -16.73
CA THR A 166 2.33 -10.51 -17.47
C THR A 166 2.04 -10.16 -18.94
N THR A 167 2.43 -8.93 -19.32
CA THR A 167 2.48 -8.32 -20.66
C THR A 167 1.26 -7.50 -21.16
N ALA A 168 0.09 -7.56 -20.52
CA ALA A 168 -1.10 -6.86 -21.05
C ALA A 168 -1.65 -5.69 -20.22
N GLY A 169 -1.14 -5.42 -19.01
CA GLY A 169 -1.82 -4.45 -18.14
C GLY A 169 -1.12 -3.95 -16.88
N VAL A 170 0.01 -4.49 -16.44
CA VAL A 170 0.68 -4.01 -15.22
C VAL A 170 2.16 -3.81 -15.48
N GLN A 171 2.66 -2.60 -15.27
CA GLN A 171 4.11 -2.33 -15.27
C GLN A 171 4.52 -1.77 -13.92
N ASN A 172 5.48 -2.46 -13.32
CA ASN A 172 6.20 -1.97 -12.17
C ASN A 172 7.19 -0.92 -12.67
N LEU A 173 7.05 0.32 -12.23
CA LEU A 173 8.09 1.32 -12.49
C LEU A 173 9.30 0.98 -11.63
N LEU A 174 10.38 0.66 -12.33
CA LEU A 174 11.60 0.03 -11.88
C LEU A 174 12.41 0.93 -10.93
N ASP A 175 12.64 0.42 -9.71
CA ASP A 175 13.89 0.37 -8.95
C ASP A 175 14.87 1.57 -8.84
N ASN A 176 14.63 2.78 -9.36
CA ASN A 176 15.65 3.85 -9.26
C ASN A 176 15.18 5.31 -9.25
N TYR A 177 13.90 5.61 -9.03
CA TYR A 177 13.46 7.01 -8.92
C TYR A 177 12.74 7.25 -7.59
N ILE A 178 13.55 7.65 -6.61
CA ILE A 178 13.11 8.50 -5.51
C ILE A 178 12.85 9.88 -6.14
N PHE A 179 11.63 10.40 -6.02
CA PHE A 179 11.42 11.85 -6.04
C PHE A 179 11.35 12.32 -4.60
#